data_AF-A0A519HN01-F1
#
_entry.id   AF-A0A519HN01-F1
#
_cell.length_a   1.000
_cell.length_b   1.000
_cell.length_c   1.000
_cell.angle_alpha   90.00
_cell.angle_beta   90.00
_cell.angle_gamma   90.00
#
_symmetry.space_group_name_H-M   'P 1'
#
loop_
_entity.id
_entity.type
_entity.pdbx_description
1 polymer ?
#
loop_
_entity_poly.entity_id
_entity_poly.type
_entity_poly.pdbx_seq_one_letter_code
_entity_poly.pdbx_strand_id
1 'polypeptide(L)' 'MGPRTRRFVAMLGIVVFLVVWIWGAIAIRGLLPPSQLIDLLVYAVAGIGWGVPLYPLFRWAEGGKK' A
#
# COMPACT_ATOMS: atom_id res chain seq x y z
N MET A 1 7.05 -7.44 21.84
CA MET A 1 7.13 -8.37 20.68
C MET A 1 8.57 -8.45 20.20
N GLY A 2 9.10 -9.66 20.00
CA GLY A 2 10.46 -9.82 19.45
C GLY A 2 10.58 -9.25 18.02
N PRO A 3 11.81 -8.92 17.55
CA PRO A 3 12.02 -8.36 16.21
C PRO A 3 11.44 -9.22 15.08
N ARG A 4 11.48 -10.55 15.23
CA ARG A 4 10.88 -11.50 14.27
C ARG A 4 9.35 -11.37 14.21
N THR A 5 8.68 -11.29 15.36
CA THR A 5 7.22 -11.13 15.44
C THR A 5 6.76 -9.81 14.85
N ARG A 6 7.45 -8.69 15.13
CA ARG A 6 7.12 -7.38 14.53
C ARG A 6 7.18 -7.41 13.01
N ARG A 7 8.21 -8.03 12.43
CA ARG A 7 8.33 -8.20 10.98
C ARG A 7 7.22 -9.07 10.39
N PHE A 8 6.86 -10.15 11.06
CA PHE A 8 5.76 -11.00 10.63
C PHE A 8 4.42 -10.24 10.62
N VAL A 9 4.13 -9.49 11.68
CA VAL A 9 2.93 -8.65 11.75
C VAL A 9 2.95 -7.55 10.69
N ALA A 10 4.09 -6.90 10.47
CA ALA A 10 4.23 -5.89 9.43
C ALA A 10 4.00 -6.48 8.03
N MET A 11 4.54 -7.67 7.75
CA MET A 11 4.31 -8.37 6.48
C MET A 11 2.82 -8.62 6.23
N LEU A 12 2.09 -9.15 7.23
CA LEU A 12 0.64 -9.34 7.11
C LEU A 12 -0.09 -8.01 6.92
N GLY A 13 0.29 -6.99 7.69
CA GLY A 13 -0.28 -5.65 7.57
C GLY A 13 -0.10 -5.04 6.18
N ILE A 14 1.07 -5.23 5.56
CA ILE A 14 1.36 -4.78 4.19
C ILE A 14 0.45 -5.49 3.18
N VAL A 15 0.30 -6.81 3.28
CA VAL A 15 -0.57 -7.56 2.36
C VAL A 15 -2.01 -7.06 2.46
N VAL A 16 -2.54 -6.93 3.68
CA VAL A 16 -3.90 -6.43 3.92
C VAL A 16 -4.05 -5.00 3.38
N PHE A 17 -3.07 -4.14 3.65
CA PHE A 17 -3.05 -2.77 3.15
C PHE A 17 -3.07 -2.74 1.62
N LEU A 18 -2.24 -3.53 0.95
CA LEU A 18 -2.17 -3.57 -0.52
C LEU A 18 -3.48 -4.04 -1.14
N VAL A 19 -4.15 -5.02 -0.53
CA VAL A 19 -5.48 -5.48 -0.98
C VAL A 19 -6.48 -4.31 -0.93
N VAL A 20 -6.54 -3.59 0.20
CA VAL A 20 -7.44 -2.43 0.35
C VAL A 20 -7.04 -1.28 -0.59
N TRP A 21 -5.74 -1.04 -0.76
CA TRP A 21 -5.20 0.01 -1.63
C TRP A 21 -5.56 -0.21 -3.10
N ILE A 22 -5.33 -1.43 -3.60
CA ILE A 22 -5.66 -1.81 -4.98
C ILE A 22 -7.17 -1.78 -5.19
N TRP A 23 -7.95 -2.29 -4.22
CA TRP A 23 -9.40 -2.22 -4.30
C TRP A 23 -9.90 -0.77 -4.36
N GLY A 24 -9.33 0.13 -3.55
CA GLY A 24 -9.61 1.56 -3.60
C GLY A 24 -9.28 2.18 -4.96
N ALA A 25 -8.14 1.84 -5.56
CA ALA A 25 -7.76 2.32 -6.88
C ALA A 25 -8.74 1.87 -7.98
N ILE A 26 -9.16 0.59 -7.95
CA ILE A 26 -10.16 0.05 -8.89
C ILE A 26 -11.52 0.71 -8.68
N ALA A 27 -11.94 0.90 -7.42
CA ALA A 27 -13.19 1.55 -7.08
C ALA A 27 -13.22 3.00 -7.58
N ILE A 28 -12.15 3.77 -7.34
CA ILE A 28 -12.00 5.15 -7.85
C ILE A 28 -12.07 5.16 -9.38
N ARG A 29 -11.36 4.23 -10.05
CA ARG A 29 -11.39 4.15 -11.51
C ARG A 29 -12.80 3.85 -12.04
N GLY A 30 -13.57 3.03 -11.35
CA GLY A 30 -14.95 2.69 -11.71
C GLY A 30 -15.93 3.87 -11.64
N LEU A 31 -15.58 4.96 -10.93
CA LEU A 31 -16.39 6.18 -10.84
C LEU A 31 -16.10 7.20 -11.94
N LEU A 32 -15.07 6.96 -12.77
CA LEU A 32 -14.61 7.90 -13.79
C LEU A 32 -15.00 7.47 -15.21
N PRO A 33 -15.17 8.42 -16.15
CA PRO A 33 -15.46 8.11 -17.55
C PRO A 33 -14.42 7.17 -18.18
N PRO A 34 -14.80 6.35 -19.18
CA PRO A 34 -13.86 5.50 -19.88
C PRO A 34 -12.86 6.33 -20.69
N SER A 35 -11.57 6.26 -20.33
CA SER A 35 -10.48 6.92 -21.05
C SER A 35 -9.15 6.28 -20.69
N GLN A 36 -8.34 5.95 -21.71
CA GLN A 36 -7.01 5.38 -21.52
C GLN A 36 -6.07 6.30 -20.75
N LEU A 37 -6.23 7.63 -20.90
CA LEU A 37 -5.43 8.59 -20.14
C LEU A 37 -5.79 8.55 -18.65
N ILE A 38 -7.08 8.40 -18.33
CA ILE A 38 -7.54 8.27 -16.95
C ILE A 38 -7.05 6.95 -16.35
N ASP A 39 -7.11 5.84 -17.10
CA ASP A 39 -6.52 4.56 -16.70
C ASP A 39 -5.04 4.72 -16.35
N LEU A 40 -4.28 5.35 -17.24
CA LEU A 40 -2.85 5.59 -17.04
C LEU A 40 -2.60 6.38 -15.77
N LEU A 41 -3.30 7.50 -15.58
CA LEU A 41 -3.07 8.38 -14.43
C LEU A 41 -3.46 7.71 -13.11
N VAL A 42 -4.63 7.07 -13.04
CA VAL A 42 -5.11 6.43 -11.80
C VAL A 42 -4.15 5.31 -11.40
N TYR A 43 -3.79 4.43 -12.32
CA TYR A 43 -2.93 3.30 -11.99
C TYR A 43 -1.46 3.68 -11.82
N ALA A 44 -0.96 4.71 -12.52
CA ALA A 44 0.40 5.22 -12.28
C ALA A 44 0.53 5.83 -10.88
N VAL A 45 -0.43 6.68 -10.47
CA VAL A 45 -0.43 7.29 -9.13
C VAL A 45 -0.62 6.22 -8.06
N ALA A 46 -1.57 5.31 -8.22
CA ALA A 46 -1.78 4.22 -7.27
C ALA A 46 -0.58 3.27 -7.19
N GLY A 47 0.06 2.97 -8.33
CA GLY A 47 1.20 2.06 -8.45
C GLY A 47 2.52 2.60 -7.88
N ILE A 48 2.70 3.92 -7.84
CA ILE A 48 3.90 4.55 -7.24
C ILE A 48 3.61 5.02 -5.80
N GLY A 49 2.37 5.43 -5.52
CA GLY A 49 1.99 6.06 -4.24
C GLY A 49 1.83 5.10 -3.05
N TRP A 50 1.65 3.80 -3.27
CA TRP A 50 1.36 2.83 -2.20
C TRP A 50 2.46 2.71 -1.13
N GLY A 51 3.72 3.02 -1.48
CA GLY A 51 4.84 2.92 -0.54
C GLY A 51 4.83 4.01 0.53
N VAL A 52 4.26 5.19 0.24
CA VAL A 52 4.26 6.34 1.15
C VAL A 52 3.51 6.04 2.45
N PRO A 53 2.27 5.50 2.42
CA PRO A 53 1.54 5.17 3.65
C PRO A 53 2.15 4.01 4.45
N LEU A 54 2.98 3.16 3.84
CA LEU A 54 3.62 2.02 4.52
C LEU A 54 4.89 2.40 5.29
N TYR A 55 5.47 3.57 5.03
CA TYR A 55 6.71 4.02 5.67
C TYR A 55 6.69 3.91 7.22
N PRO A 56 5.62 4.34 7.93
CA PRO A 56 5.56 4.20 9.39
C PRO A 56 5.59 2.75 9.85
N LEU A 57 4.95 1.84 9.12
CA LEU A 57 4.90 0.41 9.42
C LEU A 57 6.28 -0.24 9.26
N PHE A 58 7.01 0.12 8.20
CA PHE A 58 8.40 -0.33 8.01
C PHE A 58 9.31 0.15 9.13
N ARG A 59 9.23 1.43 9.47
CA ARG A 59 10.00 2.00 10.59
C ARG A 59 9.68 1.29 11.91
N TRP A 60 8.41 0.95 12.15
CA TRP A 60 8.03 0.14 13.30
C TRP A 60 8.47 -1.31 13.20
N ALA A 61 8.56 -1.92 12.01
CA ALA A 61 9.09 -3.29 11.90
C ALA A 61 10.58 -3.36 12.22
N GLU A 62 11.32 -2.30 11.89
CA GLU A 62 12.79 -2.23 11.99
C GLU A 62 13.32 -1.56 13.26
N GLY A 63 12.53 -0.70 13.90
CA GLY A 63 12.87 0.11 15.08
C GLY A 63 13.08 -0.69 16.37
N GLY A 64 13.64 -1.88 16.31
CA GLY A 64 14.20 -2.65 17.42
C GLY A 64 15.69 -2.94 17.26
N LYS A 65 16.33 -2.50 16.17
CA LYS A 65 17.78 -2.50 16.01
C LYS A 65 18.35 -1.21 16.62
N LYS A 66 18.83 -1.28 17.85
CA LYS A 66 19.90 -0.43 18.36
C LYS A 66 21.09 -1.33 18.64
#